data_AF-A0A832FM11-F1
#
_entry.id   AF-A0A832FM11-F1
#
_cell.length_a   1.000
_cell.length_b   1.000
_cell.length_c   1.000
_cell.angle_alpha   90.00
_cell.angle_beta   90.00
_cell.angle_gamma   90.00
#
_symmetry.space_group_name_H-M   'P 1'
#
loop_
_entity.id
_entity.type
_entity.pdbx_description
1 polymer ?
#
loop_
_entity_poly.entity_id
_entity_poly.type
_entity_poly.pdbx_seq_one_letter_code
_entity_poly.pdbx_strand_id
1 'polypeptide(L)'
;MGESENLMYAGAVALFVLAGAVVDARTKKLPNWLTVPACLAGLVFHMVAGYLGASPGFLRIGDGEGGWAGMGAGALFAAMGFAVGFAVLFPLFLFANGKAGDVKLLAALGTWVGWFNILLIVIASGVFTVLLSVGFLLWQISARGVMQVRRRYFSRFDASSMPLRAGE
;
A
#
# COMPACT_ATOMS: atom_id res chain seq x y z
N MET A 1 7.81 -8.83 28.54
CA MET A 1 6.53 -8.42 27.95
C MET A 1 6.66 -7.77 26.56
N GLY A 2 7.85 -7.58 25.98
CA GLY A 2 8.01 -6.84 24.70
C GLY A 2 8.02 -7.65 23.40
N GLU A 3 8.36 -8.95 23.41
CA GLU A 3 8.51 -9.71 22.14
C GLU A 3 7.16 -10.19 21.55
N SER A 4 6.21 -10.57 22.40
CA SER A 4 4.86 -10.99 21.98
C SER A 4 4.04 -9.83 21.42
N GLU A 5 4.21 -8.62 21.98
CA GLU A 5 3.57 -7.41 21.46
C GLU A 5 4.12 -7.08 20.07
N ASN A 6 5.43 -7.11 19.88
CA ASN A 6 6.07 -6.88 18.58
C ASN A 6 5.60 -7.87 17.50
N LEU A 7 5.42 -9.14 17.86
CA LEU A 7 4.88 -10.16 16.94
C LEU A 7 3.41 -9.93 16.60
N MET A 8 2.59 -9.51 17.57
CA MET A 8 1.20 -9.12 17.30
C MET A 8 1.12 -7.86 16.42
N TYR A 9 1.98 -6.87 16.64
CA TYR A 9 2.08 -5.68 15.80
C TYR A 9 2.53 -6.02 14.39
N ALA A 10 3.58 -6.82 14.23
CA ALA A 10 4.03 -7.29 12.92
C ALA A 10 2.92 -8.08 12.19
N GLY A 11 2.18 -8.92 12.91
CA GLY A 11 1.02 -9.65 12.39
C GLY A 11 -0.12 -8.74 11.96
N ALA A 12 -0.45 -7.73 12.76
CA ALA A 12 -1.50 -6.75 12.43
C ALA A 12 -1.11 -5.88 11.21
N VAL A 13 0.15 -5.46 11.13
CA VAL A 13 0.69 -4.74 9.97
C VAL A 13 0.68 -5.63 8.73
N ALA A 14 1.12 -6.89 8.84
CA ALA A 14 1.08 -7.84 7.73
C ALA A 14 -0.36 -8.10 7.24
N LEU A 15 -1.32 -8.25 8.15
CA LEU A 15 -2.73 -8.44 7.82
C LEU A 15 -3.33 -7.19 7.14
N PHE A 16 -2.99 -6.00 7.64
CA PHE A 16 -3.41 -4.73 7.06
C PHE A 16 -2.83 -4.53 5.64
N VAL A 17 -1.56 -4.89 5.44
CA VAL A 17 -0.91 -4.86 4.12
C VAL A 17 -1.57 -5.85 3.16
N LEU A 18 -1.89 -7.07 3.62
CA LEU A 18 -2.59 -8.07 2.81
C LEU A 18 -4.00 -7.61 2.43
N ALA A 19 -4.75 -7.03 3.37
CA ALA A 19 -6.07 -6.47 3.11
C ALA A 19 -6.01 -5.29 2.13
N GLY A 20 -5.03 -4.40 2.30
CA GLY A 20 -4.75 -3.30 1.38
C GLY A 20 -4.43 -3.78 -0.04
N ALA A 21 -3.60 -4.82 -0.18
CA ALA A 21 -3.27 -5.42 -1.48
C ALA A 21 -4.49 -6.04 -2.19
N VAL A 22 -5.39 -6.69 -1.43
CA VAL A 22 -6.63 -7.27 -1.98
C VAL A 22 -7.58 -6.18 -2.47
N VAL A 23 -7.66 -5.05 -1.78
CA VAL A 23 -8.52 -3.92 -2.15
C VAL A 23 -7.93 -3.12 -3.32
N ASP A 24 -6.62 -2.90 -3.34
CA ASP A 24 -5.92 -2.20 -4.42
C ASP A 24 -6.05 -2.94 -5.78
N ALA A 25 -5.97 -4.27 -5.74
CA ALA A 25 -6.17 -5.13 -6.91
C ALA A 25 -7.56 -4.98 -7.56
N ARG A 26 -8.58 -4.56 -6.79
CA ARG A 26 -9.97 -4.51 -7.26
C ARG A 26 -10.43 -3.15 -7.78
N THR A 27 -9.92 -2.05 -7.23
CA THR A 27 -10.66 -0.77 -7.35
C THR A 27 -10.07 0.25 -8.33
N LYS A 28 -8.74 0.29 -8.56
CA LYS A 28 -7.99 1.09 -9.58
C LYS A 28 -8.36 2.57 -9.84
N LYS A 29 -9.33 3.13 -9.14
CA LYS A 29 -9.76 4.54 -9.17
C LYS A 29 -10.35 4.84 -7.81
N LEU A 30 -9.69 5.69 -7.03
CA LEU A 30 -10.24 6.08 -5.75
C LEU A 30 -11.09 7.35 -5.85
N PRO A 31 -12.41 7.28 -5.61
CA PRO A 31 -13.26 8.45 -5.64
C PRO A 31 -13.02 9.35 -4.43
N ASN A 32 -13.03 10.68 -4.65
CA ASN A 32 -12.88 11.68 -3.57
C ASN A 32 -13.93 11.52 -2.44
N TRP A 33 -15.09 10.95 -2.79
CA TRP A 33 -16.17 10.66 -1.85
C TRP A 33 -15.83 9.58 -0.83
N LEU A 34 -14.77 8.80 -1.03
CA LEU A 34 -14.31 7.82 -0.04
C LEU A 34 -13.19 8.38 0.84
N THR A 35 -12.31 9.22 0.26
CA THR A 35 -11.16 9.78 0.99
C THR A 35 -11.58 10.79 2.04
N VAL A 36 -12.57 11.63 1.73
CA VAL A 36 -13.05 12.66 2.66
C VAL A 36 -13.70 12.06 3.92
N PRO A 37 -14.68 11.14 3.83
CA PRO A 37 -15.25 10.52 5.03
C PRO A 37 -14.24 9.65 5.77
N ALA A 38 -13.31 8.99 5.08
CA ALA A 38 -12.24 8.25 5.75
C ALA A 38 -11.33 9.17 6.59
N CYS A 39 -10.94 10.32 6.03
CA CYS A 39 -10.15 11.33 6.74
C CYS A 39 -10.91 11.89 7.95
N LEU A 40 -12.20 12.20 7.78
CA LEU A 40 -13.05 12.72 8.84
C LEU A 40 -13.26 11.69 9.96
N ALA A 41 -13.50 10.44 9.60
CA ALA A 41 -13.65 9.34 10.55
C ALA A 41 -12.37 9.10 11.35
N GLY A 42 -11.18 9.20 10.73
CA GLY A 42 -9.91 9.10 11.43
C GLY A 42 -9.71 10.23 12.45
N LEU A 43 -10.05 11.46 12.08
CA LEU A 43 -10.01 12.61 13.00
C LEU A 43 -10.94 12.40 14.20
N VAL A 44 -12.20 12.03 13.95
CA VAL A 44 -13.19 11.79 15.01
C VAL A 44 -12.76 10.63 15.91
N PHE A 45 -12.23 9.56 15.33
CA PHE A 45 -11.72 8.42 16.08
C PHE A 45 -10.63 8.84 17.07
N HIS A 46 -9.64 9.64 16.63
CA HIS A 46 -8.56 10.09 17.51
C HIS A 46 -9.00 11.11 18.54
N MET A 47 -9.96 11.98 18.20
CA MET A 47 -10.56 12.90 19.17
C MET A 47 -11.30 12.14 20.28
N VAL A 48 -12.09 11.12 19.92
CA VAL A 48 -12.83 10.30 20.89
C VAL A 48 -11.89 9.41 21.70
N ALA A 49 -10.93 8.75 21.05
CA ALA A 49 -9.93 7.91 21.72
C ALA A 49 -9.09 8.73 22.71
N GLY A 50 -8.65 9.92 22.29
CA GLY A 50 -7.94 10.86 23.14
C GLY A 50 -8.79 11.37 24.30
N TYR A 51 -10.07 11.69 24.07
CA TYR A 51 -10.99 12.07 25.14
C TYR A 51 -11.16 10.97 26.18
N LEU A 52 -11.23 9.71 25.74
CA LEU A 52 -11.38 8.54 26.61
C LEU A 52 -10.06 8.12 27.30
N GLY A 53 -8.92 8.74 26.96
CA GLY A 53 -7.60 8.28 27.42
C GLY A 53 -7.22 6.89 26.89
N ALA A 54 -7.96 6.38 25.90
CA ALA A 54 -7.76 5.07 25.31
C ALA A 54 -6.75 5.20 24.16
N SER A 55 -5.48 5.19 24.51
CA SER A 55 -4.36 5.17 23.55
C SER A 55 -3.97 3.70 23.27
N PRO A 56 -4.47 3.02 22.22
CA PRO A 56 -3.96 1.71 21.83
C PRO A 56 -2.44 1.80 21.63
N GLY A 57 -1.64 0.79 21.99
CA GLY A 57 -0.18 0.96 22.17
C GLY A 57 0.64 1.50 20.98
N PHE A 58 0.13 1.36 19.75
CA PHE A 58 0.66 2.02 18.54
C PHE A 58 0.44 3.55 18.49
N LEU A 59 -0.58 3.99 19.21
CA LEU A 59 -1.18 5.30 19.25
C LEU A 59 -0.93 5.95 20.62
N ARG A 60 0.34 5.97 21.05
CA ARG A 60 0.74 6.56 22.34
C ARG A 60 0.63 8.09 22.27
N ILE A 61 -0.59 8.58 22.39
CA ILE A 61 -0.94 10.00 22.36
C ILE A 61 -0.87 10.51 23.80
N GLY A 62 0.24 11.18 24.13
CA GLY A 62 0.47 11.77 25.45
C GLY A 62 0.57 10.77 26.61
N ASP A 63 0.71 11.30 27.83
CA ASP A 63 0.97 10.53 29.06
C ASP A 63 -0.29 9.86 29.65
N GLY A 64 -1.32 9.60 28.85
CA GLY A 64 -2.55 8.93 29.29
C GLY A 64 -3.57 9.83 29.99
N GLU A 65 -3.38 11.15 29.94
CA GLU A 65 -4.36 12.11 30.47
C GLU A 65 -5.56 12.24 29.52
N GLY A 66 -6.68 11.60 29.90
CA GLY A 66 -7.95 11.72 29.18
C GLY A 66 -8.58 13.13 29.28
N GLY A 67 -9.78 13.28 28.71
CA GLY A 67 -10.53 14.54 28.71
C GLY A 67 -10.16 15.47 27.56
N TRP A 68 -10.37 16.78 27.75
CA TRP A 68 -10.19 17.78 26.70
C TRP A 68 -8.73 17.89 26.20
N ALA A 69 -7.75 17.65 27.08
CA ALA A 69 -6.33 17.63 26.73
C ALA A 69 -6.00 16.44 25.80
N GLY A 70 -6.48 15.24 26.14
CA GLY A 70 -6.33 14.04 25.30
C GLY A 70 -7.05 14.18 23.96
N MET A 71 -8.25 14.77 23.92
CA MET A 71 -8.96 15.08 22.67
C MET A 71 -8.14 16.00 21.75
N GLY A 72 -7.52 17.05 22.32
CA GLY A 72 -6.66 17.97 21.58
C GLY A 72 -5.40 17.29 21.03
N ALA A 73 -4.76 16.44 21.86
CA ALA A 73 -3.62 15.64 21.43
C ALA A 73 -3.99 14.64 20.31
N GLY A 74 -5.17 14.04 20.39
CA GLY A 74 -5.71 13.16 19.35
C GLY A 74 -5.99 13.88 18.04
N ALA A 75 -6.59 15.07 18.10
CA ALA A 75 -6.79 15.92 16.94
C ALA A 75 -5.45 16.30 16.29
N LEU A 76 -4.45 16.68 17.10
CA LEU A 76 -3.13 17.04 16.61
C LEU A 76 -2.42 15.84 15.96
N PHE A 77 -2.51 14.65 16.55
CA PHE A 77 -1.96 13.43 15.97
C PHE A 77 -2.55 13.14 14.58
N ALA A 78 -3.88 13.19 14.46
CA ALA A 78 -4.57 13.00 13.19
C ALA A 78 -4.16 14.08 12.16
N ALA A 79 -4.07 15.34 12.58
CA ALA A 79 -3.67 16.44 11.71
C ALA A 79 -2.22 16.33 11.23
N MET A 80 -1.29 15.94 12.11
CA MET A 80 0.11 15.70 11.74
C MET A 80 0.23 14.51 10.79
N GLY A 81 -0.51 13.43 11.04
CA GLY A 81 -0.57 12.27 10.15
C GLY A 81 -1.09 12.64 8.76
N PHE A 82 -2.17 13.43 8.69
CA PHE A 82 -2.68 13.99 7.43
C PHE A 82 -1.64 14.85 6.72
N ALA A 83 -1.01 15.78 7.43
CA ALA A 83 -0.05 16.71 6.88
C ALA A 83 1.17 15.97 6.30
N VAL A 84 1.70 14.99 7.02
CA VAL A 84 2.83 14.18 6.54
C VAL A 84 2.39 13.28 5.37
N GLY A 85 1.24 12.62 5.46
CA GLY A 85 0.71 11.81 4.35
C GLY A 85 0.49 12.63 3.07
N PHE A 86 0.01 13.85 3.21
CA PHE A 86 -0.11 14.78 2.10
C PHE A 86 1.26 15.23 1.58
N ALA A 87 2.15 15.68 2.48
CA ALA A 87 3.44 16.26 2.13
C ALA A 87 4.40 15.28 1.46
N VAL A 88 4.31 13.98 1.73
CA VAL A 88 5.20 12.97 1.12
C VAL A 88 4.94 12.84 -0.39
N LEU A 89 3.67 12.81 -0.82
CA LEU A 89 3.33 12.62 -2.23
C LEU A 89 2.98 13.93 -2.96
N PHE A 90 2.78 15.02 -2.23
CA PHE A 90 2.45 16.31 -2.84
C PHE A 90 3.55 16.86 -3.77
N PRO A 91 4.85 16.85 -3.42
CA PRO A 91 5.92 17.22 -4.34
C PRO A 91 5.95 16.33 -5.59
N LEU A 92 5.74 15.02 -5.41
CA LEU A 92 5.67 14.04 -6.49
C LEU A 92 4.50 14.34 -7.43
N PHE A 93 3.35 14.73 -6.90
CA PHE A 93 2.20 15.18 -7.70
C PHE A 93 2.51 16.41 -8.55
N LEU A 94 3.25 17.39 -8.01
CA LEU A 94 3.63 18.61 -8.75
C LEU A 94 4.53 18.30 -9.95
N PHE A 95 5.46 17.35 -9.83
CA PHE A 95 6.40 17.01 -10.90
C PHE A 95 5.88 15.94 -11.87
N ALA A 96 4.95 15.08 -11.44
CA ALA A 96 4.56 13.90 -12.22
C ALA A 96 3.41 14.12 -13.23
N ASN A 97 2.84 15.33 -13.36
CA ASN A 97 1.61 15.58 -14.16
C ASN A 97 0.50 14.55 -13.88
N GLY A 98 0.51 13.96 -12.68
CA GLY A 98 -0.17 12.72 -12.35
C GLY A 98 -1.48 12.94 -11.59
N LYS A 99 -2.36 11.95 -11.64
CA LYS A 99 -3.65 11.96 -10.92
C LYS A 99 -3.40 12.07 -9.40
N ALA A 100 -4.00 13.06 -8.75
CA ALA A 100 -3.91 13.30 -7.29
C ALA A 100 -4.60 12.23 -6.41
N GLY A 101 -4.86 11.02 -6.93
CA GLY A 101 -5.56 9.96 -6.21
C GLY A 101 -4.74 9.47 -5.01
N ASP A 102 -3.47 9.16 -5.25
CA ASP A 102 -2.59 8.55 -4.26
C ASP A 102 -2.25 9.52 -3.12
N VAL A 103 -2.14 10.82 -3.42
CA VAL A 103 -1.91 11.88 -2.40
C VAL A 103 -3.08 11.94 -1.41
N LYS A 104 -4.32 11.91 -1.92
CA LYS A 104 -5.52 11.95 -1.07
C LYS A 104 -5.66 10.71 -0.22
N LEU A 105 -5.30 9.56 -0.80
CA LEU A 105 -5.24 8.29 -0.13
C LEU A 105 -4.26 8.28 1.03
N LEU A 106 -3.03 8.72 0.77
CA LEU A 106 -1.98 8.71 1.76
C LEU A 106 -2.24 9.74 2.87
N ALA A 107 -2.85 10.88 2.52
CA ALA A 107 -3.31 11.86 3.51
C ALA A 107 -4.43 11.30 4.41
N ALA A 108 -5.41 10.61 3.82
CA ALA A 108 -6.48 9.96 4.59
C ALA A 108 -5.95 8.80 5.44
N LEU A 109 -5.05 7.95 4.93
CA LEU A 109 -4.37 6.92 5.72
C LEU A 109 -3.54 7.54 6.85
N GLY A 110 -2.89 8.66 6.56
CA GLY A 110 -2.12 9.45 7.51
C GLY A 110 -2.93 9.83 8.74
N THR A 111 -4.20 10.22 8.61
CA THR A 111 -5.03 10.54 9.79
C THR A 111 -5.22 9.36 10.72
N TRP A 112 -5.26 8.12 10.21
CA TRP A 112 -5.49 6.93 11.03
C TRP A 112 -4.20 6.42 11.67
N VAL A 113 -3.17 6.36 10.85
CA VAL A 113 -1.91 5.67 11.14
C VAL A 113 -0.92 6.59 11.86
N GLY A 114 -1.03 7.90 11.65
CA GLY A 114 -0.11 8.88 12.21
C GLY A 114 1.16 9.08 11.38
N TRP A 115 1.92 10.09 11.78
CA TRP A 115 3.03 10.64 11.00
C TRP A 115 4.26 9.71 10.88
N PHE A 116 4.61 8.95 11.93
CA PHE A 116 5.76 8.05 11.88
C PHE A 116 5.45 6.80 11.06
N ASN A 117 4.27 6.24 11.30
CA ASN A 117 3.87 4.98 10.70
C ASN A 117 3.52 5.13 9.21
N ILE A 118 3.04 6.30 8.77
CA ILE A 118 2.81 6.53 7.34
C ILE A 118 4.13 6.53 6.56
N LEU A 119 5.22 7.07 7.12
CA LEU A 119 6.55 7.01 6.51
C LEU A 119 7.05 5.57 6.39
N LEU A 120 6.86 4.78 7.44
CA LEU A 120 7.23 3.37 7.44
C LEU A 120 6.44 2.58 6.38
N ILE A 121 5.12 2.81 6.26
CA ILE A 121 4.28 2.18 5.23
C ILE A 121 4.76 2.57 3.82
N VAL A 122 5.09 3.83 3.57
CA VAL A 122 5.58 4.28 2.26
C VAL A 122 6.89 3.57 1.89
N ILE A 123 7.84 3.50 2.83
CA ILE A 123 9.12 2.83 2.59
C ILE A 123 8.91 1.32 2.40
N ALA A 124 8.15 0.67 3.29
CA ALA A 124 7.91 -0.77 3.26
C ALA A 124 7.16 -1.20 1.98
N SER A 125 6.12 -0.46 1.60
CA SER A 125 5.38 -0.71 0.35
C SER A 125 6.23 -0.45 -0.88
N GLY A 126 7.09 0.58 -0.87
CA GLY A 126 8.05 0.84 -1.93
C GLY A 126 8.99 -0.34 -2.15
N VAL A 127 9.62 -0.84 -1.08
CA VAL A 127 10.49 -2.03 -1.12
C VAL A 127 9.72 -3.25 -1.62
N PHE A 128 8.53 -3.50 -1.09
CA PHE A 128 7.69 -4.62 -1.51
C PHE A 128 7.32 -4.58 -2.99
N THR A 129 6.99 -3.39 -3.51
CA THR A 129 6.64 -3.19 -4.93
C THR A 129 7.84 -3.46 -5.84
N VAL A 130 9.05 -3.07 -5.45
CA VAL A 130 10.28 -3.37 -6.19
C VAL A 130 10.52 -4.89 -6.23
N LEU A 131 10.40 -5.57 -5.08
CA LEU A 131 10.60 -7.02 -5.01
C LEU A 131 9.58 -7.78 -5.86
N LEU A 132 8.30 -7.42 -5.80
CA LEU A 132 7.26 -8.01 -6.64
C LEU A 132 7.52 -7.76 -8.13
N SER A 133 7.96 -6.55 -8.50
CA SER A 133 8.27 -6.21 -9.90
C SER A 133 9.41 -7.07 -10.45
N VAL A 134 10.47 -7.25 -9.66
CA VAL A 134 11.59 -8.13 -10.02
C VAL A 134 11.12 -9.58 -10.14
N GLY A 135 10.34 -10.08 -9.18
CA GLY A 135 9.80 -11.45 -9.22
C GLY A 135 8.91 -11.69 -10.44
N PHE A 136 8.04 -10.73 -10.75
CA PHE A 136 7.17 -10.79 -11.93
C PHE A 136 7.96 -10.76 -13.24
N LEU A 137 9.03 -9.94 -13.31
CA LEU A 137 9.92 -9.89 -14.47
C LEU A 137 10.63 -11.25 -14.69
N LEU A 138 11.17 -11.85 -13.63
CA LEU A 138 11.80 -13.16 -13.70
C LEU A 138 10.82 -14.25 -14.14
N TRP A 139 9.59 -14.22 -13.63
CA TRP A 139 8.54 -15.13 -14.06
C TRP A 139 8.19 -14.95 -15.54
N GLN A 140 8.06 -13.70 -16.01
CA GLN A 140 7.81 -13.42 -17.43
C GLN A 140 8.94 -13.92 -18.32
N ILE A 141 10.21 -13.77 -17.92
CA ILE A 141 11.37 -14.27 -18.68
C ILE A 141 11.30 -15.79 -18.78
N SER A 142 11.06 -16.50 -17.66
CA SER A 142 10.94 -17.96 -17.65
C SER A 142 9.76 -18.46 -18.49
N ALA A 143 8.58 -17.86 -18.33
CA ALA A 143 7.37 -18.27 -19.05
C ALA A 143 7.46 -17.99 -20.56
N ARG A 144 7.96 -16.81 -20.96
CA ARG A 144 8.11 -16.44 -22.37
C ARG A 144 9.28 -17.16 -23.03
N GLY A 145 10.37 -17.41 -22.30
CA GLY A 145 11.51 -18.20 -22.77
C GLY A 145 11.11 -19.62 -23.16
N VAL A 146 10.34 -20.30 -22.29
CA VAL A 146 9.82 -21.65 -22.56
C VAL A 146 8.86 -21.66 -23.76
N MET A 147 7.99 -20.65 -23.89
CA MET A 147 7.06 -20.57 -25.03
C MET A 147 7.78 -20.30 -26.37
N GLN A 148 8.82 -19.46 -26.39
CA GLN A 148 9.58 -19.18 -27.61
C GLN A 148 10.42 -20.38 -28.06
N VAL A 149 11.01 -21.10 -27.12
CA VAL A 149 11.73 -22.36 -27.36
C VAL A 149 10.76 -23.38 -27.95
N ARG A 150 9.63 -23.65 -27.27
CA ARG A 150 8.62 -24.63 -27.73
C ARG A 150 8.14 -24.33 -29.15
N ARG A 151 7.84 -23.07 -29.51
CA ARG A 151 7.42 -22.72 -30.88
C ARG A 151 8.48 -23.04 -31.94
N ARG A 152 9.78 -22.80 -31.67
CA ARG A 152 10.86 -23.04 -32.63
C ARG A 152 11.16 -24.51 -32.85
N TYR A 153 11.03 -25.34 -31.82
CA TYR A 153 11.27 -26.78 -31.93
C TYR A 153 10.12 -27.49 -32.64
N PHE A 154 8.86 -27.14 -32.35
CA PHE A 154 7.72 -27.77 -33.02
C PHE A 154 7.55 -27.32 -34.48
N SER A 155 7.89 -26.07 -34.85
CA SER A 155 7.83 -25.63 -36.25
C SER A 155 8.86 -26.30 -37.16
N ARG A 156 9.99 -26.75 -36.61
CA ARG A 156 10.99 -27.52 -37.39
C ARG A 156 10.57 -28.97 -37.59
N PHE A 157 9.85 -29.55 -36.64
CA PHE A 157 9.36 -30.93 -36.73
C PHE A 157 8.28 -31.06 -37.83
N ASP A 158 7.37 -30.09 -37.92
CA ASP A 158 6.34 -30.04 -38.98
C ASP A 158 6.90 -29.74 -40.37
N ALA A 159 7.99 -28.96 -40.46
CA ALA A 159 8.62 -28.66 -41.75
C ALA A 159 9.38 -29.87 -42.32
N SER A 160 9.94 -30.73 -41.46
CA SER A 160 10.65 -31.94 -41.90
C SER A 160 9.73 -33.12 -42.26
N SER A 161 8.46 -33.07 -41.87
CA SER A 161 7.46 -34.09 -42.19
C SER A 161 6.63 -33.76 -43.44
N MET A 162 6.84 -32.59 -44.07
CA MET A 162 6.21 -32.30 -45.36
C MET A 162 6.81 -33.22 -46.43
N PRO A 163 5.99 -34.08 -47.08
CA PRO A 163 6.47 -34.83 -48.23
C PRO A 163 6.90 -33.82 -49.29
N LEU A 164 8.15 -33.89 -49.73
CA LEU A 164 8.63 -33.21 -50.92
C LEU A 164 7.61 -33.50 -52.01
N ARG A 165 6.85 -32.48 -52.43
CA ARG A 165 6.07 -32.55 -53.66
C ARG A 165 7.08 -32.80 -54.77
N ALA A 166 7.19 -34.06 -55.14
CA ALA A 166 7.98 -34.51 -56.25
C ALA A 166 7.39 -33.88 -57.51
N GLY A 167 8.29 -33.23 -58.27
CA GLY A 167 8.23 -32.98 -59.70
C GLY A 167 6.87 -32.68 -60.34
N GLU A 168 6.74 -31.45 -60.81
CA GLU A 168 6.26 -31.19 -62.17
C GLU A 168 7.33 -30.40 -62.92
#